data_AF-A0AAJ1QN36-F1
#
_entry.id   AF-A0AAJ1QN36-F1
#
_cell.length_a   1.000
_cell.length_b   1.000
_cell.length_c   1.000
_cell.angle_alpha   90.00
_cell.angle_beta   90.00
_cell.angle_gamma   90.00
#
_symmetry.space_group_name_H-M   'P 1'
#
loop_
_entity.id
_entity.type
_entity.pdbx_description
1 polymer ?
#
loop_
_entity_poly.entity_id
_entity_poly.type
_entity_poly.pdbx_seq_one_letter_code
_entity_poly.pdbx_strand_id
1 'polypeptide(L)'
;MELIGFLALALIVSAGATKIGERLPVLGAAVNGTTWTIIIASTVGLILAVTKVGRIAGSMEISKVMLYIVIGLIASHADFSQLFQAPVYIISGFMILFFHGLIMVILAKIFKLDLFTMGVASLANIGGVASAPILAGAFNRALIPVGILMAVLGSLLGTYFGILTSYILSSF
;
A
#
# COMPACT_ATOMS: atom_id res chain seq x y z
N MET A 1 21.74 13.21 12.22
CA MET A 1 20.71 13.39 13.28
C MET A 1 19.28 13.29 12.77
N GLU A 2 18.99 13.65 11.52
CA GLU A 2 17.62 13.62 10.98
C GLU A 2 17.02 12.21 10.85
N LEU A 3 17.83 11.19 10.51
CA LEU A 3 17.38 9.80 10.35
C LEU A 3 16.84 9.16 11.63
N ILE A 4 17.57 9.34 12.74
CA ILE A 4 17.19 8.82 14.06
C ILE A 4 15.91 9.50 14.55
N GLY A 5 15.74 10.79 14.26
CA GLY A 5 14.51 11.53 14.57
C GLY A 5 13.28 10.98 13.86
N PHE A 6 13.40 10.61 12.58
CA PHE A 6 12.30 9.98 11.84
C PHE A 6 11.93 8.60 12.39
N LEU A 7 12.91 7.77 12.71
CA LEU A 7 12.67 6.45 13.29
C LEU A 7 12.03 6.59 14.67
N ALA A 8 12.52 7.50 15.52
CA ALA A 8 11.93 7.78 16.82
C ALA A 8 10.48 8.27 16.68
N LEU A 9 10.21 9.20 15.74
CA LEU A 9 8.85 9.67 15.47
C LEU A 9 7.94 8.53 14.99
N ALA A 10 8.41 7.71 14.05
CA ALA A 10 7.64 6.56 13.55
C ALA A 10 7.31 5.56 14.67
N LEU A 11 8.27 5.28 15.57
CA LEU A 11 8.06 4.41 16.73
C LEU A 11 7.08 5.03 17.74
N ILE A 12 7.17 6.34 18.00
CA ILE A 12 6.23 7.05 18.89
C ILE A 12 4.82 7.01 18.30
N VAL A 13 4.67 7.29 17.01
CA VAL A 13 3.37 7.23 16.32
C VAL A 13 2.81 5.82 16.37
N SER A 14 3.65 4.79 16.11
CA SER A 14 3.25 3.38 16.18
C SER A 14 2.79 2.99 17.59
N ALA A 15 3.61 3.26 18.62
CA ALA A 15 3.27 2.93 20.01
C ALA A 15 2.01 3.67 20.49
N GLY A 16 1.85 4.94 20.10
CA GLY A 16 0.65 5.72 20.38
C GLY A 16 -0.58 5.15 19.69
N ALA A 17 -0.46 4.81 18.41
CA ALA A 17 -1.55 4.21 17.62
C ALA A 17 -1.99 2.86 18.21
N THR A 18 -1.05 2.01 18.63
CA THR A 18 -1.36 0.72 19.28
C THR A 18 -2.13 0.92 20.58
N LYS A 19 -1.61 1.79 21.47
CA LYS A 19 -2.24 2.06 22.77
C LYS A 19 -3.64 2.65 22.66
N ILE A 20 -3.88 3.46 21.62
CA ILE A 20 -5.21 4.00 21.33
C ILE A 20 -6.10 2.93 20.70
N GLY A 21 -5.57 2.18 19.73
CA GLY A 21 -6.29 1.14 18.99
C GLY A 21 -6.83 0.04 19.90
N GLU A 22 -6.06 -0.40 20.89
CA GLU A 22 -6.48 -1.39 21.89
C GLU A 22 -7.66 -0.93 22.76
N ARG A 23 -7.89 0.38 22.87
CA ARG A 23 -8.98 0.96 23.67
C ARG A 23 -10.25 1.23 22.85
N LEU A 24 -10.16 1.14 21.53
CA LEU A 24 -11.29 1.39 20.65
C LEU A 24 -12.20 0.15 20.56
N PRO A 25 -13.50 0.35 20.30
CA PRO A 25 -14.45 -0.76 20.25
C PRO A 25 -14.11 -1.71 19.10
N VAL A 26 -14.25 -3.01 19.37
CA VAL A 26 -14.17 -4.05 18.35
C VAL A 26 -15.49 -4.07 17.58
N LEU A 27 -15.44 -3.86 16.26
CA LEU A 27 -16.62 -3.92 15.38
C LEU A 27 -16.52 -5.16 14.48
N GLY A 28 -17.28 -6.19 14.84
CA GLY A 28 -17.24 -7.49 14.15
C GLY A 28 -15.87 -8.17 14.24
N ALA A 29 -15.60 -9.10 13.32
CA ALA A 29 -14.30 -9.79 13.24
C ALA A 29 -13.22 -8.94 12.54
N ALA A 30 -13.62 -7.99 11.69
CA ALA A 30 -12.70 -7.25 10.83
C ALA A 30 -12.06 -6.01 11.48
N VAL A 31 -12.75 -5.33 12.42
CA VAL A 31 -12.25 -4.10 13.05
C VAL A 31 -11.90 -4.37 14.50
N ASN A 32 -10.64 -4.70 14.73
CA ASN A 32 -10.07 -4.94 16.05
C ASN A 32 -8.97 -3.91 16.37
N GLY A 33 -8.29 -4.07 17.52
CA GLY A 33 -7.23 -3.15 17.94
C GLY A 33 -6.10 -2.98 16.91
N THR A 34 -5.73 -4.04 16.19
CA THR A 34 -4.72 -3.98 15.11
C THR A 34 -5.25 -3.19 13.92
N THR A 35 -6.51 -3.40 13.51
CA THR A 35 -7.14 -2.62 12.44
C THR A 35 -7.18 -1.12 12.79
N TRP A 36 -7.57 -0.79 14.03
CA TRP A 36 -7.53 0.59 14.51
C TRP A 36 -6.12 1.18 14.53
N THR A 37 -5.13 0.40 14.95
CA THR A 37 -3.72 0.79 14.94
C THR A 37 -3.27 1.17 13.54
N ILE A 38 -3.61 0.35 12.53
CA ILE A 38 -3.30 0.62 11.12
C ILE A 38 -3.97 1.92 10.68
N ILE A 39 -5.28 2.08 10.92
CA ILE A 39 -6.02 3.29 10.53
C ILE A 39 -5.40 4.56 11.14
N ILE A 40 -5.13 4.54 12.45
CA ILE A 40 -4.56 5.70 13.16
C ILE A 40 -3.15 6.01 12.66
N ALA A 41 -2.27 4.99 12.60
CA ALA A 41 -0.90 5.18 12.16
C ALA A 41 -0.82 5.67 10.71
N SER A 42 -1.64 5.12 9.81
CA SER A 42 -1.73 5.56 8.41
C SER A 42 -2.28 6.97 8.28
N THR A 43 -3.31 7.34 9.07
CA THR A 43 -3.88 8.69 9.05
C THR A 43 -2.89 9.73 9.57
N VAL A 44 -2.24 9.46 10.71
CA VAL A 44 -1.21 10.34 11.27
C VAL A 44 -0.03 10.46 10.32
N GLY A 45 0.43 9.34 9.74
CA GLY A 45 1.48 9.35 8.73
C GLY A 45 1.15 10.22 7.51
N LEU A 46 -0.11 10.16 7.03
CA LEU A 46 -0.58 10.98 5.92
C LEU A 46 -0.59 12.48 6.27
N ILE A 47 -1.08 12.84 7.46
CA ILE A 47 -1.08 14.22 7.95
C ILE A 47 0.36 14.72 8.05
N LEU A 48 1.26 13.94 8.65
CA LEU A 48 2.67 14.31 8.79
C LEU A 48 3.38 14.44 7.44
N ALA A 49 3.03 13.60 6.45
CA ALA A 49 3.61 13.63 5.11
C ALA A 49 3.36 14.96 4.37
N VAL A 50 2.21 15.61 4.60
CA VAL A 50 1.91 16.92 3.99
C VAL A 50 2.47 18.12 4.79
N THR A 51 2.95 17.89 6.02
CA THR A 51 3.58 18.93 6.84
C THR A 51 5.07 19.13 6.55
N LYS A 52 5.74 20.02 7.30
CA LYS A 52 7.20 20.22 7.25
C LYS A 52 7.98 18.92 7.51
N VAL A 53 7.41 17.98 8.27
CA VAL A 53 8.04 16.70 8.60
C VAL A 53 8.29 15.87 7.34
N GLY A 54 7.32 15.76 6.43
CA GLY A 54 7.48 15.01 5.18
C GLY A 54 8.56 15.57 4.23
N ARG A 55 8.95 16.84 4.41
CA ARG A 55 9.92 17.54 3.56
C ARG A 55 11.36 17.53 4.11
N ILE A 56 11.59 16.95 5.28
CA ILE A 56 12.94 16.83 5.84
C ILE A 56 13.78 15.93 4.92
N ALA A 57 15.05 16.28 4.75
CA ALA A 57 15.97 15.52 3.90
C ALA A 57 16.08 14.06 4.38
N GLY A 58 16.07 13.13 3.43
CA GLY A 58 16.17 11.69 3.73
C GLY A 58 14.85 10.98 4.06
N SER A 59 13.71 11.69 4.15
CA SER A 59 12.39 11.06 4.37
C SER A 59 12.07 9.96 3.34
N MET A 60 12.33 10.25 2.06
CA MET A 60 12.16 9.31 0.96
C MET A 60 13.11 8.10 1.03
N GLU A 61 14.35 8.30 1.45
CA GLU A 61 15.34 7.23 1.53
C GLU A 61 15.02 6.26 2.68
N ILE A 62 14.61 6.78 3.85
CA ILE A 62 14.11 5.96 4.95
C ILE A 62 12.89 5.15 4.52
N SER A 63 11.92 5.80 3.86
CA SER A 63 10.70 5.14 3.39
C SER A 63 11.01 3.95 2.48
N LYS A 64 11.93 4.12 1.51
CA LYS A 64 12.39 3.03 0.63
C LYS A 64 13.07 1.91 1.40
N VAL A 65 13.98 2.22 2.33
CA VAL A 65 14.67 1.21 3.14
C VAL A 65 13.67 0.41 3.98
N MET A 66 12.74 1.08 4.66
CA MET A 66 11.70 0.43 5.46
C MET A 66 10.80 -0.45 4.60
N LEU A 67 10.39 0.03 3.42
CA LEU A 67 9.62 -0.76 2.47
C LEU A 67 10.37 -2.02 2.04
N TYR A 68 11.64 -1.91 1.68
CA TYR A 68 12.44 -3.06 1.25
C TYR A 68 12.65 -4.06 2.38
N ILE A 69 12.79 -3.61 3.63
CA ILE A 69 12.80 -4.48 4.80
C ILE A 69 11.47 -5.23 4.92
N VAL A 70 10.33 -4.54 4.80
CA VAL A 70 9.00 -5.17 4.86
C VAL A 70 8.80 -6.19 3.73
N ILE A 71 9.17 -5.85 2.50
CA ILE A 71 9.11 -6.78 1.36
C ILE A 71 9.97 -8.01 1.62
N GLY A 72 11.20 -7.81 2.11
CA GLY A 72 12.10 -8.91 2.48
C GLY A 72 11.54 -9.79 3.59
N LEU A 73 10.92 -9.19 4.60
CA LEU A 73 10.26 -9.92 5.69
C LEU A 73 9.10 -10.77 5.16
N ILE A 74 8.19 -10.19 4.37
CA ILE A 74 7.07 -10.93 3.76
C ILE A 74 7.59 -12.09 2.90
N ALA A 75 8.60 -11.83 2.07
CA ALA A 75 9.21 -12.85 1.23
C ALA A 75 9.88 -13.97 2.04
N SER A 76 10.49 -13.65 3.18
CA SER A 76 11.12 -14.66 4.07
C SER A 76 10.11 -15.62 4.71
N HIS A 77 8.85 -15.22 4.82
CA HIS A 77 7.76 -16.08 5.29
C HIS A 77 7.13 -16.93 4.18
N ALA A 78 7.55 -16.78 2.92
CA ALA A 78 7.00 -17.55 1.81
C ALA A 78 7.49 -19.01 1.86
N ASP A 79 6.57 -19.94 2.12
CA ASP A 79 6.82 -21.38 2.05
C ASP A 79 6.22 -21.98 0.78
N PHE A 80 7.09 -22.23 -0.21
CA PHE A 80 6.68 -22.79 -1.51
C PHE A 80 6.25 -24.26 -1.43
N SER A 81 6.56 -24.98 -0.34
CA SER A 81 6.10 -26.35 -0.16
C SER A 81 4.58 -26.43 0.09
N GLN A 82 4.00 -25.36 0.63
CA GLN A 82 2.56 -25.24 0.87
C GLN A 82 1.80 -24.68 -0.35
N LEU A 83 2.50 -24.27 -1.40
CA LEU A 83 1.92 -23.59 -2.56
C LEU A 83 0.87 -24.48 -3.26
N PHE A 84 1.15 -25.79 -3.40
CA PHE A 84 0.21 -26.75 -3.97
C PHE A 84 -0.88 -27.22 -2.99
N GLN A 85 -0.73 -26.93 -1.69
CA GLN A 85 -1.71 -27.33 -0.66
C GLN A 85 -2.90 -26.37 -0.60
N ALA A 86 -2.75 -25.17 -1.13
CA ALA A 86 -3.79 -24.14 -1.09
C ALA A 86 -4.09 -23.55 -2.49
N PRO A 87 -4.45 -24.39 -3.48
CA PRO A 87 -4.62 -23.98 -4.89
C PRO A 87 -5.71 -22.92 -5.07
N VAL A 88 -6.69 -22.89 -4.17
CA VAL A 88 -7.77 -21.89 -4.17
C VAL A 88 -7.18 -20.47 -4.09
N TYR A 89 -6.19 -20.22 -3.23
CA TYR A 89 -5.61 -18.87 -3.09
C TYR A 89 -4.84 -18.42 -4.33
N ILE A 90 -4.16 -19.35 -5.01
CA ILE A 90 -3.48 -19.05 -6.28
C ILE A 90 -4.51 -18.67 -7.35
N ILE A 91 -5.57 -19.46 -7.48
CA ILE A 91 -6.65 -19.19 -8.44
C ILE A 91 -7.33 -17.85 -8.11
N SER A 92 -7.58 -17.55 -6.84
CA SER A 92 -8.09 -16.25 -6.41
C SER A 92 -7.18 -15.10 -6.82
N GLY A 93 -5.85 -15.26 -6.69
CA GLY A 93 -4.88 -14.28 -7.15
C GLY A 93 -4.98 -14.01 -8.65
N PHE A 94 -5.01 -15.04 -9.48
CA PHE A 94 -5.22 -14.90 -10.92
C PHE A 94 -6.56 -14.26 -11.27
N MET A 95 -7.63 -14.64 -10.56
CA MET A 95 -8.96 -14.08 -10.75
C MET A 95 -8.98 -12.57 -10.45
N ILE A 96 -8.34 -12.13 -9.35
CA ILE A 96 -8.21 -10.71 -9.01
C ILE A 96 -7.46 -9.95 -10.12
N LEU A 97 -6.33 -10.49 -10.59
CA LEU A 97 -5.55 -9.88 -11.67
C LEU A 97 -6.32 -9.80 -12.99
N PHE A 98 -7.12 -10.82 -13.30
CA PHE A 98 -7.98 -10.84 -14.48
C PHE A 98 -9.05 -9.76 -14.41
N PHE A 99 -9.80 -9.67 -13.30
CA PHE A 99 -10.82 -8.64 -13.14
C PHE A 99 -10.24 -7.23 -13.10
N HIS A 100 -9.09 -7.04 -12.43
CA HIS A 100 -8.36 -5.78 -12.45
C HIS A 100 -8.01 -5.38 -13.88
N GLY A 101 -7.38 -6.29 -14.65
CA GLY A 101 -7.04 -6.05 -16.05
C GLY A 101 -8.26 -5.72 -16.91
N LEU A 102 -9.35 -6.45 -16.73
CA LEU A 102 -10.61 -6.22 -17.45
C LEU A 102 -11.19 -4.84 -17.15
N ILE A 103 -11.29 -4.46 -15.88
CA ILE A 103 -11.77 -3.14 -15.46
C ILE A 103 -10.87 -2.06 -16.05
N MET A 104 -9.55 -2.24 -15.99
CA MET A 104 -8.59 -1.31 -16.56
C MET A 104 -8.82 -1.11 -18.06
N VAL A 105 -9.00 -2.18 -18.86
CA VAL A 105 -9.28 -2.05 -20.29
C VAL A 105 -10.60 -1.32 -20.56
N ILE A 106 -11.64 -1.58 -19.76
CA ILE A 106 -12.93 -0.88 -19.87
C ILE A 106 -12.75 0.61 -19.59
N LEU A 107 -12.08 0.97 -18.49
CA LEU A 107 -11.80 2.35 -18.13
C LEU A 107 -10.94 3.05 -19.19
N ALA A 108 -9.94 2.37 -19.74
CA ALA A 108 -9.11 2.90 -20.82
C ALA A 108 -9.94 3.32 -22.03
N LYS A 109 -10.94 2.52 -22.42
CA LYS A 109 -11.86 2.82 -23.52
C LYS A 109 -12.81 3.97 -23.19
N ILE A 110 -13.40 3.98 -22.00
CA ILE A 110 -14.35 5.01 -21.57
C ILE A 110 -13.68 6.38 -21.49
N PHE A 111 -12.52 6.45 -20.84
CA PHE A 111 -11.79 7.69 -20.61
C PHE A 111 -10.80 8.04 -21.73
N LYS A 112 -10.71 7.19 -22.78
CA LYS A 112 -9.78 7.35 -23.90
C LYS A 112 -8.32 7.52 -23.43
N LEU A 113 -7.93 6.72 -22.46
CA LEU A 113 -6.57 6.73 -21.89
C LEU A 113 -5.63 5.86 -22.74
N ASP A 114 -4.36 6.26 -22.79
CA ASP A 114 -3.33 5.51 -23.49
C ASP A 114 -2.82 4.32 -22.67
N LEU A 115 -2.25 3.33 -23.36
CA LEU A 115 -1.78 2.10 -22.73
C LEU A 115 -0.64 2.35 -21.73
N PHE A 116 0.11 3.43 -21.91
CA PHE A 116 1.15 3.86 -20.99
C PHE A 116 0.56 4.31 -19.65
N THR A 117 -0.40 5.25 -19.65
CA THR A 117 -1.06 5.71 -18.41
C THR A 117 -1.71 4.54 -17.68
N MET A 118 -2.36 3.65 -18.44
CA MET A 118 -2.97 2.44 -17.89
C MET A 118 -1.94 1.48 -17.28
N GLY A 119 -0.78 1.33 -17.91
CA GLY A 119 0.32 0.52 -17.40
C GLY A 119 0.88 1.07 -16.09
N VAL A 120 1.16 2.38 -16.02
CA VAL A 120 1.65 3.03 -14.80
C VAL A 120 0.60 2.96 -13.70
N ALA A 121 -0.67 3.22 -14.00
CA ALA A 121 -1.77 3.11 -13.05
C ALA A 121 -1.98 1.67 -12.55
N SER A 122 -1.83 0.67 -13.41
CA SER A 122 -1.94 -0.74 -13.01
C SER A 122 -0.82 -1.12 -12.05
N LEU A 123 0.43 -0.79 -12.40
CA LEU A 123 1.58 -1.04 -11.52
C LEU A 123 1.52 -0.24 -10.23
N ALA A 124 0.95 0.97 -10.23
CA ALA A 124 0.74 1.75 -9.02
C ALA A 124 -0.17 1.03 -8.01
N ASN A 125 -1.13 0.25 -8.48
CA ASN A 125 -2.06 -0.49 -7.63
C ASN A 125 -1.56 -1.90 -7.27
N ILE A 126 -0.95 -2.63 -8.21
CA ILE A 126 -0.55 -4.04 -7.98
C ILE A 126 0.91 -4.14 -7.51
N GLY A 127 1.83 -3.42 -8.14
CA GLY A 127 3.26 -3.49 -7.83
C GLY A 127 3.77 -2.36 -6.93
N GLY A 128 2.91 -1.38 -6.65
CA GLY A 128 3.14 -0.30 -5.70
C GLY A 128 4.32 0.62 -6.06
N VAL A 129 4.90 1.21 -5.02
CA VAL A 129 5.94 2.25 -5.15
C VAL A 129 7.28 1.69 -5.64
N ALA A 130 7.44 0.36 -5.66
CA ALA A 130 8.63 -0.30 -6.17
C ALA A 130 8.64 -0.36 -7.70
N SER A 131 7.52 -0.70 -8.36
CA SER A 131 7.49 -0.97 -9.80
C SER A 131 6.91 0.16 -10.65
N ALA A 132 5.94 0.93 -10.13
CA ALA A 132 5.30 1.99 -10.92
C ALA A 132 6.27 3.08 -11.43
N PRO A 133 7.24 3.56 -10.61
CA PRO A 133 8.21 4.56 -11.07
C PRO A 133 9.19 4.01 -12.10
N ILE A 134 9.47 2.69 -12.05
CA ILE A 134 10.36 2.03 -13.00
C ILE A 134 9.72 2.04 -14.39
N LEU A 135 8.45 1.62 -14.50
CA LEU A 135 7.74 1.68 -15.78
C LEU A 135 7.64 3.12 -16.27
N ALA A 136 7.20 4.06 -15.42
CA ALA A 136 7.11 5.47 -15.79
C ALA A 136 8.44 6.03 -16.33
N GLY A 137 9.55 5.72 -15.67
CA GLY A 137 10.90 6.12 -16.06
C GLY A 137 11.41 5.47 -17.35
N ALA A 138 10.93 4.27 -17.68
CA ALA A 138 11.24 3.59 -18.95
C ALA A 138 10.67 4.35 -20.16
N PHE A 139 9.55 5.07 -19.98
CA PHE A 139 8.99 5.93 -21.03
C PHE A 139 9.57 7.35 -20.98
N ASN A 140 9.54 7.99 -19.81
CA ASN A 140 10.14 9.31 -19.62
C ASN A 140 10.51 9.54 -18.15
N ARG A 141 11.77 9.92 -17.88
CA ARG A 141 12.24 10.23 -16.52
C ARG A 141 11.42 11.32 -15.82
N ALA A 142 10.83 12.26 -16.58
CA ALA A 142 9.95 13.29 -16.03
C ALA A 142 8.66 12.73 -15.42
N LEU A 143 8.28 11.49 -15.74
CA LEU A 143 7.07 10.81 -15.25
C LEU A 143 7.32 9.94 -14.01
N ILE A 144 8.59 9.76 -13.60
CA ILE A 144 8.94 9.03 -12.37
C ILE A 144 8.20 9.59 -11.14
N PRO A 145 8.17 10.93 -10.90
CA PRO A 145 7.43 11.48 -9.75
C PRO A 145 5.93 11.19 -9.82
N VAL A 146 5.35 11.16 -11.02
CA VAL A 146 3.94 10.82 -11.23
C VAL A 146 3.69 9.37 -10.84
N GLY A 147 4.53 8.44 -11.30
CA GLY A 147 4.44 7.02 -10.91
C GLY A 147 4.58 6.79 -9.41
N ILE A 148 5.50 7.52 -8.74
CA ILE A 148 5.63 7.48 -7.27
C ILE A 148 4.34 7.96 -6.60
N LEU A 149 3.81 9.11 -7.01
CA LEU A 149 2.61 9.69 -6.43
C LEU A 149 1.40 8.76 -6.61
N MET A 150 1.21 8.23 -7.82
CA MET A 150 0.13 7.28 -8.11
C MET A 150 0.22 6.03 -7.24
N ALA A 151 1.43 5.48 -7.06
CA ALA A 151 1.63 4.30 -6.24
C ALA A 151 1.40 4.54 -4.74
N VAL A 152 1.81 5.70 -4.23
CA VAL A 152 1.51 6.10 -2.85
C VAL A 152 0.01 6.27 -2.66
N LEU A 153 -0.69 6.91 -3.60
CA LEU A 153 -2.14 7.04 -3.54
C LEU A 153 -2.85 5.68 -3.62
N GLY A 154 -2.37 4.78 -4.49
CA GLY A 154 -2.89 3.42 -4.62
C GLY A 154 -2.78 2.62 -3.33
N SER A 155 -1.61 2.64 -2.66
CA SER A 155 -1.41 1.93 -1.40
C SER A 155 -2.25 2.51 -0.25
N LEU A 156 -2.40 3.84 -0.21
CA LEU A 156 -3.26 4.52 0.76
C LEU A 156 -4.72 4.11 0.58
N LEU A 157 -5.27 4.26 -0.62
CA LEU A 157 -6.67 3.90 -0.92
C LEU A 157 -6.91 2.40 -0.72
N GLY A 158 -5.97 1.56 -1.17
CA GLY A 158 -6.05 0.10 -1.02
C GLY A 158 -6.14 -0.34 0.44
N THR A 159 -5.45 0.33 1.35
CA THR A 159 -5.51 0.03 2.80
C THR A 159 -6.93 0.24 3.34
N TYR A 160 -7.53 1.40 3.08
CA TYR A 160 -8.88 1.71 3.58
C TYR A 160 -9.96 0.87 2.90
N PHE A 161 -9.90 0.71 1.57
CA PHE A 161 -10.86 -0.13 0.84
C PHE A 161 -10.72 -1.62 1.19
N GLY A 162 -9.51 -2.10 1.46
CA GLY A 162 -9.27 -3.46 1.93
C GLY A 162 -9.92 -3.72 3.29
N ILE A 163 -9.74 -2.80 4.25
CA ILE A 163 -10.40 -2.89 5.56
C ILE A 163 -11.93 -2.82 5.41
N LEU A 164 -12.45 -1.92 4.58
CA LEU A 164 -13.88 -1.81 4.32
C LEU A 164 -14.45 -3.10 3.73
N THR A 165 -13.75 -3.67 2.74
CA THR A 165 -14.14 -4.93 2.10
C THR A 165 -14.13 -6.07 3.11
N SER A 166 -13.08 -6.16 3.93
CA SER A 166 -12.99 -7.13 5.04
C SER A 166 -14.17 -6.99 6.01
N TYR A 167 -14.52 -5.76 6.40
CA TYR A 167 -15.66 -5.50 7.27
C TYR A 167 -16.99 -5.95 6.66
N ILE A 168 -17.24 -5.58 5.40
CA ILE A 168 -18.44 -5.99 4.66
C ILE A 168 -18.52 -7.52 4.59
N LEU A 169 -17.46 -8.21 4.21
CA LEU A 169 -17.43 -9.67 4.09
C LEU A 169 -17.58 -10.36 5.46
N SER A 170 -16.99 -9.81 6.53
CA SER A 170 -17.11 -10.37 7.89
C SER A 170 -18.50 -10.23 8.51
N SER A 171 -19.37 -9.43 7.90
CA SER A 171 -20.75 -9.20 8.35
C SER A 171 -21.75 -10.21 7.76
N PHE A 172 -21.29 -11.08 6.84
CA PHE A 172 -22.04 -12.20 6.30
C PHE A 172 -21.60 -13.50 6.98
#